data_AF-A0A2N0TTB9-F1
#
_entry.id   AF-A0A2N0TTB9-F1
#
_cell.length_a   1.000
_cell.length_b   1.000
_cell.length_c   1.000
_cell.angle_alpha   90.00
_cell.angle_beta   90.00
_cell.angle_gamma   90.00
#
_symmetry.space_group_name_H-M   'P 1'
#
loop_
_entity.id
_entity.type
_entity.pdbx_description
1 polymer ?
#
loop_
_entity_poly.entity_id
_entity_poly.type
_entity_poly.pdbx_seq_one_letter_code
_entity_poly.pdbx_strand_id
1 'polypeptide(L)'
;MTKIFRRLSFFILILVQFTFLLAIFFDKMNAPLVLIFIGVISVLVSIAYFKAPREEERFFIKDFYLILFAVTGAITTFYINTGLKLGPVIAAGFIGTLASFVPSINKKSKLLKELPPAVYCGAFVGMTSANVAPNLKFILFAEFIAGSILILSKNIFNGFGGKLGTIAFTSIAISSIILYTLF
;
A
#
# COMPACT_ATOMS: atom_id res chain seq x y z
N MET A 1 8.74 13.28 -19.37
CA MET A 1 7.51 12.74 -18.76
C MET A 1 7.70 12.23 -17.33
N THR A 2 8.80 11.54 -16.99
CA THR A 2 9.04 10.95 -15.64
C THR A 2 9.01 11.92 -14.45
N LYS A 3 9.48 13.17 -14.60
CA LYS A 3 9.46 14.16 -13.49
C LYS A 3 8.04 14.58 -13.07
N ILE A 4 7.09 14.65 -14.00
CA ILE A 4 5.70 15.05 -13.73
C ILE A 4 4.95 13.91 -13.02
N PHE A 5 5.06 12.68 -13.52
CA PHE A 5 4.47 11.50 -12.87
C PHE A 5 5.00 11.29 -11.46
N ARG A 6 6.30 11.56 -11.25
CA ARG A 6 6.92 11.51 -9.92
C ARG A 6 6.35 12.54 -8.96
N ARG A 7 6.25 13.82 -9.38
CA ARG A 7 5.63 14.87 -8.56
C ARG A 7 4.19 14.51 -8.24
N LEU A 8 3.43 14.08 -9.25
CA LEU A 8 2.02 13.74 -9.10
C LEU A 8 1.82 12.60 -8.09
N SER A 9 2.60 11.51 -8.19
CA SER A 9 2.52 10.39 -7.24
C SER A 9 2.93 10.79 -5.81
N PHE A 10 3.94 11.66 -5.65
CA PHE A 10 4.33 12.21 -4.35
C PHE A 10 3.20 13.04 -3.73
N PHE A 11 2.60 13.94 -4.50
CA PHE A 11 1.48 14.76 -4.04
C PHE A 11 0.24 13.92 -3.71
N ILE A 12 -0.08 12.91 -4.51
CA ILE A 12 -1.20 12.00 -4.25
C ILE A 12 -1.01 11.27 -2.92
N LEU A 13 0.16 10.66 -2.68
CA LEU A 13 0.41 9.91 -1.44
C LEU A 13 0.31 10.79 -0.20
N ILE A 14 0.85 12.02 -0.26
CA ILE A 14 0.74 12.99 0.83
C ILE A 14 -0.71 13.39 1.05
N LEU A 15 -1.43 13.73 -0.02
CA LEU A 15 -2.82 14.17 0.05
C LEU A 15 -3.72 13.08 0.65
N VAL A 16 -3.54 11.81 0.25
CA VAL A 16 -4.28 10.69 0.83
C VAL A 16 -3.95 10.51 2.31
N GLN A 17 -2.69 10.62 2.70
CA GLN A 17 -2.30 10.49 4.11
C GLN A 17 -2.92 11.59 4.99
N PHE A 18 -2.90 12.84 4.53
CA PHE A 18 -3.48 13.96 5.28
C PHE A 18 -5.00 13.91 5.31
N THR A 19 -5.67 13.54 4.21
CA THR A 19 -7.12 13.35 4.21
C THR A 19 -7.55 12.25 5.17
N PHE A 20 -6.79 11.15 5.25
CA PHE A 20 -7.05 10.09 6.23
C PHE A 20 -6.87 10.57 7.67
N LEU A 21 -5.79 11.30 7.98
CA LEU A 21 -5.58 11.86 9.34
C LEU A 21 -6.68 12.87 9.72
N LEU A 22 -7.12 13.71 8.78
CA LEU A 22 -8.24 14.61 8.97
C LEU A 22 -9.55 13.86 9.22
N ALA A 23 -9.81 12.77 8.50
CA ALA A 23 -11.00 11.96 8.72
C ALA A 23 -11.03 11.37 10.15
N ILE A 24 -9.90 10.86 10.65
CA ILE A 24 -9.81 10.36 12.04
C ILE A 24 -10.01 11.50 13.05
N PHE A 25 -9.46 12.68 12.77
CA PHE A 25 -9.64 13.85 13.63
C PHE A 25 -11.12 14.20 13.82
N PHE A 26 -11.90 14.23 12.73
CA PHE A 26 -13.34 14.47 12.81
C PHE A 26 -14.11 13.34 13.50
N ASP A 27 -13.73 12.08 13.27
CA ASP A 27 -14.40 10.93 13.90
C ASP A 27 -14.14 10.84 15.42
N LYS A 28 -13.01 11.38 15.89
CA LYS A 28 -12.55 11.25 17.29
C LYS A 28 -12.48 12.57 18.05
N MET A 29 -13.28 13.57 17.67
CA MET A 29 -13.34 14.87 18.35
C MET A 29 -13.59 14.79 19.87
N ASN A 30 -14.30 13.74 20.32
CA ASN A 30 -14.63 13.56 21.73
C ASN A 30 -13.51 12.90 22.57
N ALA A 31 -12.39 12.49 21.96
CA ALA A 31 -11.31 11.77 22.61
C ALA A 31 -9.99 12.58 22.58
N PRO A 32 -9.73 13.45 23.58
CA PRO A 32 -8.62 14.41 23.52
C PRO A 32 -7.24 13.74 23.43
N LEU A 33 -7.06 12.58 24.07
CA LEU A 33 -5.82 11.79 23.96
C LEU A 33 -5.55 11.35 22.51
N VAL A 34 -6.58 10.88 21.81
CA VAL A 34 -6.47 10.42 20.41
C VAL A 34 -6.10 11.60 19.51
N LEU A 35 -6.68 12.78 19.74
CA LEU A 35 -6.36 14.00 18.99
C LEU A 35 -4.90 14.44 19.19
N ILE A 36 -4.38 14.35 20.41
CA ILE A 36 -2.96 14.65 20.69
C ILE A 36 -2.05 13.68 19.93
N PHE A 37 -2.33 12.36 19.99
CA PHE A 37 -1.56 11.36 19.24
C PHE A 37 -1.57 11.62 17.74
N ILE A 38 -2.73 11.94 17.16
CA ILE A 38 -2.87 12.27 15.73
C ILE A 38 -2.09 13.53 15.39
N GLY A 39 -2.15 14.57 16.23
CA GLY A 39 -1.39 15.80 16.05
C GLY A 39 0.12 15.54 16.00
N VAL A 40 0.63 14.76 16.94
CA VAL A 40 2.06 14.36 16.97
C VAL A 40 2.44 13.56 15.73
N ILE A 41 1.64 12.56 15.35
CA ILE A 41 1.88 11.75 14.14
C ILE A 41 1.90 12.63 12.89
N SER A 42 0.96 13.58 12.77
CA SER A 42 0.88 14.50 11.63
C SER A 42 2.13 15.38 11.49
N VAL A 43 2.65 15.90 12.61
CA VAL A 43 3.89 16.68 12.63
C VAL A 43 5.10 15.81 12.24
N LEU A 44 5.22 14.62 12.82
CA LEU A 44 6.32 13.69 12.51
C LEU A 44 6.31 13.28 11.03
N VAL A 45 5.14 12.95 10.49
CA VAL A 45 4.96 12.61 9.07
C VAL A 45 5.34 13.80 8.18
N SER A 46 4.95 15.02 8.56
CA SER A 46 5.34 16.24 7.84
C SER A 46 6.86 16.40 7.79
N ILE A 47 7.54 16.29 8.93
CA ILE A 47 9.01 16.38 9.02
C ILE A 47 9.68 15.28 8.18
N ALA A 48 9.15 14.05 8.24
CA ALA A 48 9.64 12.92 7.46
C ALA A 48 9.54 13.21 5.96
N TYR A 49 8.42 13.78 5.50
CA TYR A 49 8.24 14.16 4.10
C TYR A 49 9.18 15.29 3.64
N PHE A 50 9.46 16.28 4.49
CA PHE A 50 10.42 17.34 4.18
C PHE A 50 11.85 16.82 4.04
N LYS A 51 12.24 15.82 4.84
CA LYS A 51 13.59 15.23 4.83
C LYS A 51 13.75 14.07 3.83
N ALA A 52 12.71 13.71 3.09
CA ALA A 52 12.74 12.53 2.21
C ALA A 52 13.75 12.67 1.06
N PRO A 53 14.83 11.85 1.04
CA PRO A 53 15.73 11.79 -0.10
C PRO A 53 14.97 11.41 -1.38
N ARG A 54 15.25 12.12 -2.46
CA ARG A 54 14.71 11.86 -3.79
C ARG A 54 15.78 11.16 -4.61
N GLU A 55 15.75 9.84 -4.65
CA GLU A 55 16.64 9.09 -5.53
C GLU A 55 16.08 9.01 -6.96
N GLU A 56 16.96 9.18 -7.94
CA GLU A 56 16.61 9.11 -9.36
C GLU A 56 16.93 7.71 -9.91
N GLU A 57 16.11 6.71 -9.59
CA GLU A 57 16.12 5.48 -10.38
C GLU A 57 15.27 5.65 -11.65
N ARG A 58 15.71 5.03 -12.76
CA ARG A 58 14.98 5.07 -14.04
C ARG A 58 13.83 4.08 -14.01
N PHE A 59 12.68 4.53 -14.47
CA PHE A 59 11.50 3.73 -14.74
C PHE A 59 11.81 2.70 -15.84
N PHE A 60 11.54 1.41 -15.61
CA PHE A 60 11.73 0.39 -16.65
C PHE A 60 10.42 -0.37 -16.90
N ILE A 61 10.08 -0.61 -18.18
CA ILE A 61 8.93 -1.42 -18.62
C ILE A 61 8.96 -2.83 -18.00
N LYS A 62 10.15 -3.28 -17.58
CA LYS A 62 10.34 -4.54 -16.86
C LYS A 62 9.54 -4.60 -15.54
N ASP A 63 9.20 -3.47 -14.91
CA ASP A 63 8.56 -3.42 -13.58
C ASP A 63 7.14 -4.02 -13.52
N PHE A 64 6.54 -4.39 -14.66
CA PHE A 64 5.21 -5.03 -14.71
C PHE A 64 5.12 -6.33 -13.90
N TYR A 65 6.24 -7.07 -13.74
CA TYR A 65 6.26 -8.26 -12.88
C TYR A 65 5.90 -7.95 -11.42
N LEU A 66 6.08 -6.71 -10.96
CA LEU A 66 5.70 -6.30 -9.60
C LEU A 66 4.20 -6.39 -9.37
N ILE A 67 3.39 -6.08 -10.39
CA ILE A 67 1.92 -6.23 -10.30
C ILE A 67 1.59 -7.70 -10.09
N LEU A 68 2.23 -8.62 -10.84
CA LEU A 68 1.99 -10.05 -10.68
C LEU A 68 2.34 -10.54 -9.26
N PHE A 69 3.48 -10.12 -8.72
CA PHE A 69 3.84 -10.46 -7.34
C PHE A 69 2.87 -9.87 -6.32
N ALA A 70 2.45 -8.63 -6.51
CA ALA A 70 1.49 -7.99 -5.62
C ALA A 70 0.13 -8.71 -5.67
N VAL A 71 -0.35 -9.09 -6.86
CA VAL A 71 -1.54 -9.95 -7.04
C VAL A 71 -1.43 -11.28 -6.29
N THR A 72 -0.28 -11.96 -6.33
CA THR A 72 -0.11 -13.19 -5.54
C THR A 72 -0.24 -12.94 -4.04
N GLY A 73 0.33 -11.85 -3.53
CA GLY A 73 0.19 -11.44 -2.13
C GLY A 73 -1.26 -11.15 -1.75
N ALA A 74 -1.99 -10.43 -2.59
CA ALA A 74 -3.40 -10.11 -2.38
C ALA A 74 -4.30 -11.35 -2.34
N ILE A 75 -4.17 -12.25 -3.33
CA ILE A 75 -4.99 -13.47 -3.41
C ILE A 75 -4.74 -14.37 -2.19
N THR A 76 -3.48 -14.64 -1.88
CA THR A 76 -3.11 -15.51 -0.75
C THR A 76 -3.55 -14.91 0.58
N THR A 77 -3.37 -13.61 0.78
CA THR A 77 -3.77 -12.93 2.02
C THR A 77 -5.28 -12.89 2.15
N PHE A 78 -6.01 -12.59 1.07
CA PHE A 78 -7.47 -12.63 1.06
C PHE A 78 -8.01 -14.01 1.41
N TYR A 79 -7.42 -15.08 0.85
CA TYR A 79 -7.81 -16.45 1.14
C TYR A 79 -7.56 -16.84 2.60
N ILE A 80 -6.41 -16.48 3.17
CA ILE A 80 -6.10 -16.75 4.58
C ILE A 80 -7.02 -15.93 5.52
N ASN A 81 -7.27 -14.66 5.17
CA ASN A 81 -8.12 -13.76 5.93
C ASN A 81 -9.59 -14.23 5.95
N THR A 82 -10.17 -14.46 4.77
CA THR A 82 -11.62 -14.71 4.61
C THR A 82 -11.97 -16.20 4.57
N GLY A 83 -11.17 -17.01 3.88
CA GLY A 83 -11.39 -18.45 3.74
C GLY A 83 -11.01 -19.23 4.99
N LEU A 84 -9.78 -19.02 5.49
CA LEU A 84 -9.31 -19.68 6.72
C LEU A 84 -9.71 -18.97 8.02
N LYS A 85 -10.29 -17.76 7.93
CA LYS A 85 -10.76 -16.95 9.07
C LYS A 85 -9.69 -16.70 10.14
N LEU A 86 -8.41 -16.67 9.73
CA LEU A 86 -7.29 -16.36 10.63
C LEU A 86 -7.15 -14.85 10.92
N GLY A 87 -7.98 -14.03 10.26
CA GLY A 87 -8.04 -12.60 10.46
C GLY A 87 -7.00 -11.83 9.63
N PRO A 88 -7.23 -10.51 9.46
CA PRO A 88 -6.50 -9.71 8.47
C PRO A 88 -5.03 -9.50 8.84
N VAL A 89 -4.75 -9.28 10.14
CA VAL A 89 -3.40 -8.99 10.63
C VAL A 89 -2.49 -10.22 10.53
N ILE A 90 -2.99 -11.40 10.96
CA ILE A 90 -2.23 -12.66 10.89
C ILE A 90 -1.99 -13.03 9.43
N ALA A 91 -3.00 -12.91 8.57
CA ALA A 91 -2.87 -13.20 7.15
C ALA A 91 -1.78 -12.34 6.48
N ALA A 92 -1.84 -11.02 6.65
CA ALA A 92 -0.86 -10.11 6.04
C ALA A 92 0.54 -10.33 6.61
N GLY A 93 0.66 -10.45 7.94
CA GLY A 93 1.93 -10.70 8.62
C GLY A 93 2.58 -11.99 8.13
N PHE A 94 1.83 -13.08 8.07
CA PHE A 94 2.32 -14.37 7.60
C PHE A 94 2.84 -14.31 6.15
N ILE A 95 2.04 -13.78 5.22
CA ILE A 95 2.43 -13.66 3.81
C ILE A 95 3.64 -12.73 3.64
N GLY A 96 3.68 -11.61 4.36
CA GLY A 96 4.83 -10.70 4.36
C GLY A 96 6.11 -11.34 4.87
N THR A 97 6.02 -12.08 5.98
CA THR A 97 7.14 -12.82 6.56
C THR A 97 7.65 -13.87 5.58
N LEU A 98 6.78 -14.67 4.95
CA LEU A 98 7.19 -15.65 3.94
C LEU A 98 7.88 -14.98 2.75
N ALA A 99 7.32 -13.88 2.24
CA ALA A 99 7.89 -13.14 1.12
C ALA A 99 9.30 -12.62 1.44
N SER A 100 9.57 -12.24 2.69
CA SER A 100 10.87 -11.71 3.13
C SER A 100 12.03 -12.71 2.99
N PHE A 101 11.76 -14.01 2.99
CA PHE A 101 12.79 -15.06 2.85
C PHE A 101 13.14 -15.37 1.39
N VAL A 102 12.29 -15.00 0.43
CA VAL A 102 12.46 -15.28 -1.00
C VAL A 102 13.80 -14.77 -1.58
N PRO A 103 14.31 -13.56 -1.23
CA PRO A 103 15.63 -13.10 -1.68
C PRO A 103 16.80 -13.99 -1.26
N SER A 104 16.64 -14.83 -0.23
CA SER A 104 17.67 -15.74 0.25
C SER A 104 18.01 -16.84 -0.77
N ILE A 105 17.04 -17.22 -1.61
CA ILE A 105 17.21 -18.26 -2.65
C ILE A 105 18.30 -17.85 -3.66
N ASN A 106 18.31 -16.59 -4.08
CA ASN A 106 19.36 -16.07 -4.96
C ASN A 106 19.60 -14.57 -4.70
N LYS A 107 20.56 -14.29 -3.82
CA LYS A 107 20.96 -12.93 -3.41
C LYS A 107 21.47 -12.05 -4.55
N LYS A 108 21.85 -12.62 -5.69
CA LYS A 108 22.32 -11.87 -6.87
C LYS A 108 21.17 -11.42 -7.78
N SER A 109 19.98 -12.02 -7.66
CA SER A 109 18.83 -11.66 -8.48
C SER A 109 18.21 -10.34 -8.03
N LYS A 110 18.17 -9.33 -8.93
CA LYS A 110 17.49 -8.05 -8.67
C LYS A 110 15.97 -8.26 -8.50
N LEU A 111 15.38 -9.15 -9.30
CA LEU A 111 13.95 -9.43 -9.30
C LEU A 111 13.49 -10.00 -7.94
N LEU A 112 14.24 -10.94 -7.35
CA LEU A 112 13.88 -11.51 -6.05
C LEU A 112 13.99 -10.50 -4.91
N LYS A 113 14.83 -9.48 -5.02
CA LYS A 113 14.93 -8.40 -4.02
C LYS A 113 13.75 -7.44 -4.06
N GLU A 114 13.13 -7.28 -5.23
CA GLU A 114 11.95 -6.41 -5.40
C GLU A 114 10.63 -7.14 -5.13
N LEU A 115 10.65 -8.47 -5.03
CA LEU A 115 9.47 -9.29 -4.76
C LEU A 115 8.85 -9.05 -3.37
N PRO A 116 9.59 -9.04 -2.25
CA PRO A 116 9.00 -8.84 -0.92
C PRO A 116 8.12 -7.59 -0.78
N PRO A 117 8.57 -6.37 -1.17
CA PRO A 117 7.73 -5.20 -1.05
C PRO A 117 6.50 -5.25 -1.97
N ALA A 118 6.59 -5.89 -3.14
CA ALA A 118 5.44 -6.06 -4.02
C ALA A 118 4.39 -7.01 -3.41
N VAL A 119 4.81 -8.21 -2.99
CA VAL A 119 3.92 -9.18 -2.34
C VAL A 119 3.29 -8.58 -1.09
N TYR A 120 4.06 -7.85 -0.29
CA TYR A 120 3.54 -7.23 0.94
C TYR A 120 2.59 -6.05 0.67
N CYS A 121 2.80 -5.31 -0.42
CA CYS A 121 1.83 -4.32 -0.89
C CYS A 121 0.47 -4.98 -1.18
N GLY A 122 0.47 -6.09 -1.91
CA GLY A 122 -0.76 -6.81 -2.20
C GLY A 122 -1.35 -7.48 -0.96
N ALA A 123 -0.52 -7.92 0.00
CA ALA A 123 -1.01 -8.42 1.28
C ALA A 123 -1.84 -7.35 2.03
N PHE A 124 -1.44 -6.08 1.98
CA PHE A 124 -2.24 -4.99 2.55
C PHE A 124 -3.58 -4.78 1.85
N VAL A 125 -3.67 -5.02 0.55
CA VAL A 125 -4.95 -4.98 -0.18
C VAL A 125 -5.82 -6.19 0.23
N GLY A 126 -5.24 -7.40 0.25
CA GLY A 126 -5.94 -8.64 0.58
C GLY A 126 -6.41 -8.75 2.04
N MET A 127 -5.83 -7.99 2.97
CA MET A 127 -6.28 -7.93 4.37
C MET A 127 -7.48 -7.02 4.60
N THR A 128 -8.01 -6.38 3.55
CA THR A 128 -9.20 -5.53 3.64
C THR A 128 -10.38 -6.32 4.24
N SER A 129 -11.20 -5.66 5.07
CA SER A 129 -12.35 -6.31 5.68
C SER A 129 -13.37 -6.74 4.62
N ALA A 130 -14.02 -7.88 4.86
CA ALA A 130 -15.07 -8.39 3.97
C ALA A 130 -16.26 -7.43 3.83
N ASN A 131 -16.47 -6.54 4.80
CA ASN A 131 -17.51 -5.50 4.74
C ASN A 131 -17.22 -4.45 3.68
N VAL A 132 -15.94 -4.18 3.38
CA VAL A 132 -15.53 -3.20 2.36
C VAL A 132 -15.29 -3.90 1.02
N ALA A 133 -14.56 -5.02 1.05
CA ALA A 133 -14.18 -5.81 -0.12
C ALA A 133 -14.75 -7.24 0.00
N PRO A 134 -16.01 -7.47 -0.41
CA PRO A 134 -16.72 -8.71 -0.11
C PRO A 134 -16.26 -9.92 -0.94
N ASN A 135 -15.62 -9.69 -2.08
CA ASN A 135 -15.27 -10.73 -3.03
C ASN A 135 -13.87 -10.54 -3.64
N LEU A 136 -13.32 -11.65 -4.13
CA LEU A 136 -12.00 -11.67 -4.76
C LEU A 136 -11.93 -10.75 -5.99
N LYS A 137 -13.04 -10.56 -6.71
CA LYS A 137 -13.11 -9.65 -7.87
C LYS A 137 -12.81 -8.20 -7.48
N PHE A 138 -13.37 -7.72 -6.36
CA PHE A 138 -13.07 -6.40 -5.82
C PHE A 138 -11.58 -6.28 -5.48
N ILE A 139 -11.03 -7.28 -4.78
CA ILE A 139 -9.61 -7.31 -4.40
C ILE A 139 -8.71 -7.29 -5.63
N LEU A 140 -9.00 -8.06 -6.67
CA LEU A 140 -8.19 -8.07 -7.90
C LEU A 140 -8.23 -6.72 -8.63
N PHE A 141 -9.39 -6.06 -8.65
CA PHE A 141 -9.52 -4.73 -9.24
C PHE A 141 -8.72 -3.68 -8.45
N ALA A 142 -8.89 -3.67 -7.13
CA ALA A 142 -8.12 -2.79 -6.25
C ALA A 142 -6.62 -3.05 -6.35
N GLU A 143 -6.22 -4.31 -6.43
CA GLU A 143 -4.82 -4.70 -6.56
C GLU A 143 -4.21 -4.26 -7.88
N PHE A 144 -4.97 -4.27 -8.98
CA PHE A 144 -4.49 -3.74 -10.25
C PHE A 144 -4.19 -2.22 -10.14
N ILE A 145 -5.05 -1.48 -9.43
CA ILE A 145 -4.82 -0.06 -9.14
C ILE A 145 -3.60 0.10 -8.21
N ALA A 146 -3.51 -0.70 -7.15
CA ALA A 146 -2.41 -0.68 -6.19
C ALA A 146 -1.06 -0.95 -6.87
N GLY A 147 -0.97 -2.00 -7.68
CA GLY A 147 0.23 -2.36 -8.44
C GLY A 147 0.62 -1.29 -9.46
N SER A 148 -0.36 -0.63 -10.08
CA SER A 148 -0.09 0.51 -10.97
C SER A 148 0.52 1.69 -10.19
N ILE A 149 -0.04 2.04 -9.03
CA ILE A 149 0.50 3.08 -8.15
C ILE A 149 1.87 2.66 -7.59
N LEU A 150 2.09 1.37 -7.29
CA LEU A 150 3.35 0.83 -6.82
C LEU A 150 4.46 1.05 -7.84
N ILE A 151 4.21 0.75 -9.12
CA ILE A 151 5.15 1.02 -10.20
C ILE A 151 5.42 2.53 -10.32
N LEU A 152 4.36 3.36 -10.35
CA LEU A 152 4.46 4.84 -10.40
C LEU A 152 5.25 5.45 -9.24
N SER A 153 5.13 4.86 -8.06
CA SER A 153 5.78 5.31 -6.84
C SER A 153 7.10 4.61 -6.56
N LYS A 154 7.59 3.70 -7.41
CA LYS A 154 8.80 2.89 -7.16
C LYS A 154 10.01 3.73 -6.73
N ASN A 155 10.17 4.94 -7.26
CA ASN A 155 11.33 5.81 -7.01
C ASN A 155 11.03 6.95 -6.01
N ILE A 156 9.94 6.82 -5.26
CA ILE A 156 9.46 7.81 -4.31
C ILE A 156 9.40 7.15 -2.94
N PHE A 157 9.86 7.84 -1.90
CA PHE A 157 9.78 7.33 -0.52
C PHE A 157 10.49 5.98 -0.34
N ASN A 158 11.62 5.77 -1.02
CA ASN A 158 12.44 4.57 -0.80
C ASN A 158 13.00 4.58 0.61
N GLY A 159 12.82 3.48 1.34
CA GLY A 159 13.19 3.37 2.75
C GLY A 159 12.23 4.05 3.74
N PHE A 160 11.15 4.69 3.28
CA PHE A 160 10.11 5.22 4.17
C PHE A 160 9.09 4.15 4.54
N GLY A 161 8.94 3.92 5.84
CA GLY A 161 7.86 3.11 6.37
C GLY A 161 6.50 3.73 6.03
N GLY A 162 5.49 2.88 5.80
CA GLY A 162 4.11 3.30 5.52
C GLY A 162 3.73 3.41 4.03
N LYS A 163 4.70 3.55 3.11
CA LYS A 163 4.44 3.69 1.66
C LYS A 163 3.48 2.63 1.09
N LEU A 164 3.77 1.35 1.32
CA LEU A 164 2.98 0.24 0.77
C LEU A 164 1.54 0.24 1.32
N GLY A 165 1.38 0.54 2.61
CA GLY A 165 0.06 0.66 3.24
C GLY A 165 -0.75 1.82 2.67
N THR A 166 -0.14 2.99 2.46
CA THR A 166 -0.81 4.14 1.83
C THR A 166 -1.24 3.81 0.38
N ILE A 167 -0.41 3.09 -0.38
CA ILE A 167 -0.76 2.65 -1.75
C ILE A 167 -1.98 1.73 -1.71
N ALA A 168 -1.95 0.71 -0.85
CA ALA A 168 -3.07 -0.21 -0.68
C ALA A 168 -4.36 0.52 -0.25
N PHE A 169 -4.27 1.38 0.76
CA PHE A 169 -5.40 2.20 1.21
C PHE A 169 -5.98 3.07 0.10
N THR A 170 -5.10 3.76 -0.65
CA THR A 170 -5.52 4.60 -1.79
C THR A 170 -6.27 3.76 -2.83
N SER A 171 -5.74 2.59 -3.16
CA SER A 171 -6.35 1.71 -4.17
C SER A 171 -7.72 1.18 -3.74
N ILE A 172 -7.88 0.81 -2.47
CA ILE A 172 -9.16 0.36 -1.91
C ILE A 172 -10.15 1.53 -1.87
N ALA A 173 -9.74 2.71 -1.42
CA ALA A 173 -10.60 3.89 -1.40
C ALA A 173 -11.10 4.26 -2.80
N ILE A 174 -10.22 4.30 -3.80
CA ILE A 174 -10.58 4.54 -5.19
C ILE A 174 -11.54 3.46 -5.70
N SER A 175 -11.23 2.18 -5.44
CA SER A 175 -12.07 1.05 -5.88
C SER A 175 -13.45 1.09 -5.26
N SER A 176 -13.54 1.40 -3.96
CA SER A 176 -14.80 1.60 -3.25
C SER A 176 -15.59 2.74 -3.87
N ILE A 177 -14.99 3.90 -4.09
CA ILE A 177 -15.68 5.05 -4.71
C ILE A 177 -16.21 4.67 -6.10
N ILE A 178 -15.38 4.04 -6.94
CA ILE A 178 -15.79 3.63 -8.29
C ILE A 178 -16.96 2.65 -8.20
N LEU A 179 -16.81 1.56 -7.45
CA LEU A 179 -17.77 0.46 -7.47
C LEU A 179 -19.07 0.79 -6.72
N TYR A 180 -19.04 1.49 -5.59
CA TYR A 180 -20.26 1.87 -4.85
C TYR A 180 -20.99 3.09 -5.42
N THR A 181 -20.37 3.87 -6.32
CA THR A 181 -21.04 5.00 -6.98
C THR A 181 -21.61 4.61 -8.35
N LEU A 182 -20.97 3.64 -9.04
CA LEU A 182 -21.42 3.17 -10.36
C LEU A 182 -22.44 2.02 -10.28
N PHE A 183 -22.53 1.30 -9.16
CA PHE A 183 -23.44 0.18 -8.91
C PHE A 183 -24.12 0.32 -7.56
#